data_AF-A0A6A6LD21-F1
#
_entry.id   AF-A0A6A6LD21-F1
#
_cell.length_a   1.000
_cell.length_b   1.000
_cell.length_c   1.000
_cell.angle_alpha   90.00
_cell.angle_beta   90.00
_cell.angle_gamma   90.00
#
_symmetry.space_group_name_H-M   'P 1'
#
loop_
_entity.id
_entity.type
_entity.pdbx_description
1 polymer ?
#
loop_
_entity_poly.entity_id
_entity_poly.type
_entity_poly.pdbx_seq_one_letter_code
_entity_poly.pdbx_strand_id
1 'polypeptide(L)'
;MLTPNDNDEDFEIVFVSSDCDQPGFDSYFNTMPWLALPFGDPAIKSLTKHFDGQGIPCLITLGPDGKTITKHGRSLINLYQENAYPFTEAKVDLLGKQMDEEAKNLPISEYHASALNWGYEVHPKCVRPVDFGSMLER
;
A
#
# COMPACT_ATOMS: atom_id res chain seq x y z
N MET A 1 -1.07 4.79 -37.35
CA MET A 1 -0.99 6.05 -36.59
C MET A 1 -1.99 5.90 -35.46
N LEU A 2 -1.52 5.56 -34.26
CA LEU A 2 -2.41 5.41 -33.10
C LEU A 2 -2.56 6.80 -32.48
N THR A 3 -3.80 7.26 -32.34
CA THR A 3 -4.13 8.51 -31.68
C THR A 3 -3.93 8.35 -30.16
N PRO A 4 -3.28 9.30 -29.46
CA PRO A 4 -3.24 9.31 -28.01
C PRO A 4 -4.67 9.40 -27.47
N ASN A 5 -5.01 8.61 -26.46
CA ASN A 5 -6.25 8.78 -25.72
C ASN A 5 -6.04 9.94 -24.75
N ASP A 6 -6.85 11.00 -24.86
CA ASP A 6 -6.80 12.21 -24.02
C ASP A 6 -7.31 11.99 -22.57
N ASN A 7 -7.03 10.84 -21.95
CA ASN A 7 -7.37 10.51 -20.55
C ASN A 7 -6.16 10.04 -19.73
N ASP A 8 -4.93 10.25 -20.22
CA ASP A 8 -3.72 9.93 -19.47
C ASP A 8 -3.45 11.06 -18.46
N GLU A 9 -3.86 10.85 -17.21
CA GLU A 9 -3.35 11.64 -16.11
C GLU A 9 -1.86 11.27 -15.92
N ASP A 10 -0.98 12.09 -16.49
CA ASP A 10 0.47 11.87 -16.56
C ASP A 10 1.12 11.84 -15.17
N PHE A 11 1.24 10.65 -14.57
CA PHE A 11 2.17 10.42 -13.47
C PHE A 11 3.30 9.50 -13.92
N GLU A 12 4.47 9.71 -13.33
CA GLU A 12 5.65 8.91 -13.60
C GLU A 12 6.07 8.23 -12.32
N ILE A 13 6.66 7.03 -12.44
CA ILE A 13 7.24 6.35 -11.30
C ILE A 13 8.74 6.24 -11.46
N VAL A 14 9.46 6.73 -10.45
CA VAL A 14 10.93 6.69 -10.39
C VAL A 14 11.34 5.74 -9.28
N PHE A 15 11.92 4.61 -9.68
CA PHE A 15 12.52 3.64 -8.78
C PHE A 15 13.80 4.19 -8.15
N VAL A 16 13.84 4.16 -6.82
CA VAL A 16 15.00 4.52 -6.01
C VAL A 16 15.49 3.26 -5.32
N SER A 17 16.54 2.66 -5.88
CA SER A 17 17.06 1.39 -5.38
C SER A 17 17.78 1.52 -4.03
N SER A 18 17.63 0.47 -3.22
CA SER A 18 18.40 0.23 -2.00
C SER A 18 19.31 -1.01 -2.13
N ASP A 19 19.52 -1.50 -3.36
CA ASP A 19 20.38 -2.65 -3.62
C ASP A 19 21.84 -2.33 -3.26
N CYS A 20 22.60 -3.37 -2.90
CA CYS A 20 24.00 -3.21 -2.48
C CYS A 20 25.00 -3.29 -3.64
N ASP A 21 24.57 -3.74 -4.81
CA ASP A 21 25.41 -3.88 -6.00
C ASP A 21 24.65 -3.60 -7.31
N GLN A 22 25.42 -3.33 -8.37
CA GLN A 22 24.88 -3.06 -9.70
C GLN A 22 24.10 -4.26 -10.29
N PRO A 23 24.56 -5.53 -10.19
CA PRO A 23 23.82 -6.66 -10.74
C PRO A 23 22.45 -6.88 -10.08
N GLY A 24 22.33 -6.66 -8.76
CA GLY A 24 21.06 -6.72 -8.06
C GLY A 24 20.09 -5.65 -8.54
N PHE A 25 20.58 -4.41 -8.66
CA PHE A 25 19.83 -3.30 -9.25
C PHE A 25 19.34 -3.63 -10.66
N ASP A 26 20.24 -4.05 -11.57
CA ASP A 26 19.90 -4.33 -12.96
C ASP A 26 18.85 -5.44 -13.06
N SER A 27 19.04 -6.54 -12.31
CA SER A 27 18.10 -7.67 -12.30
C SER A 27 16.69 -7.25 -11.88
N TYR A 28 16.58 -6.45 -10.82
CA TYR A 28 15.29 -6.03 -10.29
C TYR A 28 14.63 -4.96 -11.15
N PHE A 29 15.39 -3.93 -11.55
CA PHE A 29 14.92 -2.84 -12.40
C PHE A 29 14.41 -3.32 -13.76
N ASN A 30 15.07 -4.31 -14.37
CA ASN A 30 14.65 -4.88 -15.66
C ASN A 30 13.27 -5.56 -15.62
N THR A 31 12.70 -5.80 -14.44
CA THR A 31 11.33 -6.32 -14.30
C THR A 31 10.25 -5.23 -14.30
N MET A 32 10.65 -3.95 -14.23
CA MET A 32 9.75 -2.82 -14.04
C MET A 32 9.69 -1.94 -15.29
N PRO A 33 8.49 -1.55 -15.78
CA PRO A 33 8.37 -0.61 -16.91
C PRO A 33 8.64 0.87 -16.53
N TRP A 34 9.38 1.13 -15.46
CA TRP A 34 9.39 2.41 -14.73
C TRP A 34 10.73 3.12 -14.99
N LEU A 35 10.86 4.39 -14.59
CA LEU A 35 12.17 5.05 -14.55
C LEU A 35 12.95 4.62 -13.30
N ALA A 36 14.26 4.87 -13.28
CA ALA A 36 15.07 4.70 -12.08
C ALA A 36 16.14 5.79 -11.98
N LEU A 37 16.52 6.12 -10.74
CA LEU A 37 17.78 6.79 -10.52
C LEU A 37 18.94 5.83 -10.81
N PRO A 38 20.04 6.28 -11.45
CA PRO A 38 21.21 5.44 -11.66
C PRO A 38 21.73 4.87 -10.34
N PHE A 39 22.18 3.62 -10.38
CA PHE A 39 22.80 2.99 -9.21
C PHE A 39 23.99 3.83 -8.70
N GLY A 40 24.04 4.05 -7.39
CA GLY A 40 25.10 4.85 -6.75
C GLY A 40 24.93 6.38 -6.85
N ASP A 41 23.82 6.88 -7.42
CA ASP A 41 23.57 8.32 -7.48
C ASP A 41 23.55 8.96 -6.06
N PRO A 42 24.31 10.04 -5.82
CA PRO A 42 24.37 10.67 -4.50
C PRO A 42 23.02 11.20 -3.99
N ALA A 43 22.07 11.52 -4.89
CA ALA A 43 20.74 11.97 -4.53
C ALA A 43 19.94 10.88 -3.79
N ILE A 44 20.21 9.60 -4.05
CA ILE A 44 19.55 8.47 -3.37
C ILE A 44 19.71 8.61 -1.85
N LYS A 45 20.92 8.90 -1.36
CA LYS A 45 21.18 9.05 0.08
C LYS A 45 20.40 10.23 0.68
N SER A 46 20.32 11.34 -0.04
CA SER A 46 19.55 12.52 0.39
C SER A 46 18.05 12.24 0.42
N LEU A 47 17.52 11.54 -0.58
CA LEU A 47 16.10 11.18 -0.67
C LEU A 47 15.72 10.20 0.44
N THR A 48 16.50 9.13 0.65
CA THR A 48 16.28 8.16 1.72
C THR A 48 16.28 8.83 3.09
N LYS A 49 17.20 9.78 3.33
CA LYS A 49 17.24 10.55 4.58
C LYS A 49 16.08 11.56 4.69
N HIS A 50 15.61 12.13 3.59
CA HIS A 50 14.51 13.09 3.62
C HIS A 50 13.16 12.42 3.93
N PHE A 51 12.95 11.23 3.37
CA PHE A 51 11.73 10.44 3.57
C PHE A 51 11.83 9.43 4.71
N ASP A 52 12.89 9.49 5.51
CA ASP A 52 13.26 8.63 6.64
C ASP A 52 12.06 8.14 7.47
N GLY A 53 12.12 6.87 7.91
CA GLY A 53 11.12 6.26 8.79
C GLY A 53 10.17 5.22 8.19
N GLN A 54 10.39 4.76 6.95
CA GLN A 54 9.61 3.66 6.36
C GLN A 54 10.53 2.55 5.87
N GLY A 55 10.29 1.33 6.34
CA GLY A 55 10.96 0.14 5.81
C GLY A 55 10.66 -0.07 4.33
N ILE A 56 11.44 -0.92 3.67
CA ILE A 56 11.19 -1.32 2.29
C ILE A 56 10.08 -2.40 2.22
N PRO A 57 9.19 -2.38 1.21
CA PRO A 57 9.06 -1.36 0.16
C PRO A 57 8.33 -0.09 0.63
N CYS A 58 8.79 1.08 0.17
CA CYS A 58 8.21 2.38 0.45
C CYS A 58 7.79 3.06 -0.87
N LEU A 59 6.65 3.74 -0.87
CA LEU A 59 6.16 4.52 -2.02
C LEU A 59 5.67 5.89 -1.53
N ILE A 60 6.33 6.94 -2.03
CA ILE A 60 6.01 8.32 -1.75
C ILE A 60 5.36 8.94 -2.99
N THR A 61 4.21 9.59 -2.81
CA THR A 61 3.52 10.30 -3.89
C THR A 61 3.81 11.79 -3.76
N LEU A 62 4.27 12.40 -4.86
CA LEU A 62 4.51 13.84 -4.96
C LEU A 62 3.47 14.47 -5.88
N GLY A 63 3.07 15.70 -5.56
CA GLY A 63 2.21 16.51 -6.40
C GLY A 63 2.99 17.22 -7.50
N PRO A 64 2.29 17.86 -8.45
CA PRO A 64 2.91 18.60 -9.56
C PRO A 64 3.74 19.81 -9.10
N ASP A 65 3.54 20.28 -7.87
CA ASP A 65 4.34 21.34 -7.23
C ASP A 65 5.59 20.79 -6.50
N GLY A 66 5.86 19.49 -6.61
CA GLY A 66 6.95 18.79 -5.94
C GLY A 66 6.72 18.56 -4.44
N LYS A 67 5.56 18.94 -3.89
CA LYS A 67 5.25 18.68 -2.48
C LYS A 67 4.77 17.25 -2.27
N THR A 68 5.04 16.70 -1.10
CA THR A 68 4.55 15.37 -0.72
C THR A 68 3.05 15.38 -0.54
N ILE A 69 2.35 14.56 -1.33
CA ILE A 69 0.92 14.27 -1.13
C ILE A 69 0.78 13.25 -0.01
N THR A 70 1.51 12.13 -0.10
CA THR A 70 1.50 11.10 0.94
C THR A 70 2.81 10.35 0.99
N LYS A 71 3.16 9.92 2.20
CA LYS A 71 4.26 8.99 2.43
C LYS A 71 3.80 7.54 2.49
N HIS A 72 2.49 7.29 2.51
CA HIS A 72 1.90 5.96 2.76
C HIS A 72 1.36 5.29 1.50
N GLY A 73 1.89 5.64 0.32
CA GLY A 73 1.39 5.15 -0.97
C GLY A 73 1.29 3.62 -1.02
N ARG A 74 2.30 2.92 -0.50
CA ARG A 74 2.31 1.44 -0.46
C ARG A 74 1.11 0.88 0.32
N SER A 75 0.80 1.47 1.48
CA SER A 75 -0.33 1.01 2.31
C SER A 75 -1.67 1.33 1.66
N LEU A 76 -1.78 2.49 1.02
CA LEU A 76 -3.00 2.89 0.31
C LEU A 76 -3.27 1.99 -0.90
N ILE A 77 -2.25 1.62 -1.68
CA ILE A 77 -2.40 0.66 -2.78
C ILE A 77 -2.85 -0.71 -2.25
N ASN A 78 -2.27 -1.19 -1.15
CA ASN A 78 -2.71 -2.47 -0.57
C ASN A 78 -4.17 -2.46 -0.12
N LEU A 79 -4.68 -1.33 0.37
CA LEU A 79 -6.02 -1.23 0.93
C LEU A 79 -7.08 -0.91 -0.12
N TYR A 80 -6.77 0.04 -1.01
CA TYR A 80 -7.74 0.62 -1.95
C TYR A 80 -7.39 0.36 -3.42
N GLN A 81 -6.24 -0.28 -3.70
CA GLN A 81 -5.76 -0.56 -5.06
C GLN A 81 -5.67 0.73 -5.90
N GLU A 82 -6.08 0.69 -7.16
CA GLU A 82 -6.11 1.84 -8.07
C GLU A 82 -7.05 2.96 -7.58
N ASN A 83 -8.06 2.63 -6.76
CA ASN A 83 -9.00 3.64 -6.24
C ASN A 83 -8.31 4.62 -5.30
N ALA A 84 -7.13 4.28 -4.77
CA ALA A 84 -6.35 5.19 -3.96
C ALA A 84 -5.95 6.46 -4.71
N TYR A 85 -5.79 6.41 -6.05
CA TYR A 85 -5.39 7.56 -6.86
C TYR A 85 -6.43 8.71 -6.77
N PRO A 86 -6.00 9.98 -6.64
CA PRO A 86 -4.64 10.53 -6.71
C PRO A 86 -3.88 10.56 -5.37
N PHE A 87 -4.24 9.67 -4.44
CA PHE A 87 -3.64 9.53 -3.11
C PHE A 87 -3.79 10.76 -2.19
N THR A 88 -4.70 11.67 -2.55
CA THR A 88 -5.00 12.84 -1.74
C THR A 88 -5.76 12.45 -0.48
N GLU A 89 -5.57 13.22 0.59
CA GLU A 89 -6.28 13.02 1.87
C GLU A 89 -7.80 12.98 1.66
N ALA A 90 -8.35 13.90 0.86
CA ALA A 90 -9.78 13.92 0.55
C ALA A 90 -10.29 12.64 -0.14
N LYS A 91 -9.48 12.04 -1.02
CA LYS A 91 -9.82 10.77 -1.68
C LYS A 91 -9.77 9.60 -0.69
N VAL A 92 -8.74 9.55 0.15
CA VAL A 92 -8.57 8.51 1.17
C VAL A 92 -9.71 8.57 2.20
N ASP A 93 -10.09 9.78 2.65
CA ASP A 93 -11.21 9.99 3.56
C ASP A 93 -12.54 9.53 2.96
N LEU A 94 -12.75 9.78 1.66
CA LEU A 94 -13.94 9.32 0.95
C LEU A 94 -14.01 7.79 0.93
N LEU A 95 -12.90 7.12 0.61
CA LEU A 95 -12.84 5.66 0.56
C LEU A 95 -13.02 5.03 1.94
N GLY A 96 -12.44 5.62 2.98
CA GLY A 96 -12.64 5.20 4.37
C GLY A 96 -14.12 5.24 4.76
N LYS A 97 -14.82 6.34 4.43
CA LYS A 97 -16.27 6.45 4.69
C LYS A 97 -17.08 5.42 3.91
N GLN A 98 -16.73 5.16 2.65
CA GLN A 98 -17.41 4.14 1.84
C GLN A 98 -17.24 2.75 2.46
N MET A 99 -16.02 2.38 2.85
CA MET A 99 -15.76 1.11 3.56
C MET A 99 -16.55 1.01 4.86
N ASP A 100 -16.63 2.07 5.66
CA ASP A 100 -17.39 2.08 6.92
C ASP A 100 -18.90 1.91 6.69
N GLU A 101 -19.47 2.54 5.65
CA GLU A 101 -20.88 2.35 5.29
C GLU A 101 -21.16 0.95 4.75
N GLU A 102 -20.29 0.40 3.90
CA GLU A 102 -20.39 -0.97 3.42
C GLU A 102 -20.31 -1.99 4.57
N ALA A 103 -19.42 -1.74 5.54
CA ALA A 103 -19.26 -2.59 6.72
C ALA A 103 -20.49 -2.63 7.63
N LYS A 104 -21.41 -1.65 7.55
CA LYS A 104 -22.70 -1.71 8.26
C LYS A 104 -23.67 -2.71 7.65
N ASN A 105 -23.50 -3.03 6.37
CA ASN A 105 -24.35 -3.95 5.63
C ASN A 105 -23.79 -5.39 5.60
N LEU A 106 -22.61 -5.61 6.17
CA LEU A 106 -22.02 -6.95 6.28
C LEU A 106 -22.72 -7.79 7.35
N PRO A 107 -22.86 -9.11 7.14
CA PRO A 107 -23.35 -10.02 8.17
C PRO A 107 -22.42 -10.00 9.38
N ILE A 108 -23.01 -10.08 10.58
CA ILE A 108 -22.29 -10.04 11.86
C ILE A 108 -21.29 -11.21 11.99
N SER A 109 -21.56 -12.32 11.31
CA SER A 109 -20.64 -13.45 11.19
C SER A 109 -20.79 -14.12 9.82
N GLU A 110 -19.66 -14.54 9.25
CA GLU A 110 -19.62 -15.53 8.17
C GLU A 110 -18.82 -16.74 8.65
N TYR A 111 -19.44 -17.91 8.58
CA TYR A 111 -18.78 -19.16 8.95
C TYR A 111 -17.88 -19.61 7.79
N HIS A 112 -16.58 -19.37 7.91
CA HIS A 112 -15.60 -19.99 7.01
C HIS A 112 -15.42 -21.46 7.37
N ALA A 113 -15.76 -22.37 6.45
CA ALA A 113 -15.71 -23.82 6.67
C ALA A 113 -14.32 -24.34 7.12
N SER A 114 -13.24 -23.64 6.79
CA SER A 114 -11.87 -23.97 7.22
C SER A 114 -11.55 -23.59 8.67
N ALA A 115 -12.29 -22.66 9.28
CA ALA A 115 -12.06 -22.20 10.66
C ALA A 115 -12.61 -23.18 11.70
N LEU A 116 -13.63 -23.97 11.34
CA LEU A 116 -14.23 -25.01 12.19
C LEU A 116 -13.26 -26.16 12.50
N ASN A 117 -12.33 -26.48 11.59
CA ASN A 117 -11.36 -27.55 11.82
C ASN A 117 -10.30 -27.21 12.88
N TRP A 118 -10.22 -25.93 13.28
CA TRP A 118 -9.28 -25.42 14.27
C TRP A 118 -9.96 -24.68 15.43
N GLY A 119 -11.31 -24.64 15.47
CA GLY A 119 -12.05 -24.04 16.58
C GLY A 119 -12.00 -22.51 16.67
N TYR A 120 -11.79 -21.80 15.56
CA TYR A 120 -11.74 -20.33 15.56
C TYR A 120 -13.02 -19.72 14.97
N GLU A 121 -13.58 -18.72 15.65
CA GLU A 121 -14.58 -17.80 15.07
C GLU A 121 -13.85 -16.57 14.50
N VAL A 122 -14.12 -16.22 13.25
CA VAL A 122 -13.59 -14.99 12.63
C VAL A 122 -14.62 -13.87 12.78
N HIS A 123 -14.33 -12.92 13.65
CA HIS A 123 -15.17 -11.73 13.81
C HIS A 123 -14.71 -10.64 12.83
N PRO A 124 -15.58 -10.13 11.94
CA PRO A 124 -15.17 -9.21 10.89
C PRO A 124 -14.72 -7.83 11.41
N LYS A 125 -14.96 -7.50 12.69
CA LYS A 125 -14.65 -6.17 13.24
C LYS A 125 -13.37 -6.01 14.05
N CYS A 126 -12.59 -7.06 14.36
CA CYS A 126 -11.26 -6.93 15.00
C CYS A 126 -10.65 -8.33 15.24
N VAL A 127 -9.41 -8.55 14.83
CA VAL A 127 -8.54 -9.55 15.48
C VAL A 127 -8.27 -9.03 16.90
N ARG A 128 -9.07 -9.44 17.88
CA ARG A 128 -8.68 -9.36 19.30
C ARG A 128 -8.17 -10.73 19.74
N PRO A 129 -7.10 -10.80 20.55
CA PRO A 129 -6.70 -12.06 21.18
C PRO A 129 -7.88 -12.61 21.98
N VAL A 130 -8.24 -13.86 21.76
CA VAL A 130 -9.18 -14.57 22.63
C VAL A 130 -8.40 -14.89 23.91
N ASP A 131 -8.82 -14.30 25.03
CA ASP A 131 -8.23 -14.59 26.33
C ASP A 131 -8.68 -16.00 26.75
N PHE A 132 -7.75 -16.96 26.81
CA PHE A 132 -7.99 -18.38 27.11
C PHE A 132 -8.32 -18.65 28.60
N GLY A 133 -8.72 -17.61 29.35
CA GLY A 133 -8.79 -17.62 30.81
C GLY A 133 -10.13 -18.01 31.44
N SER A 134 -11.20 -18.24 30.68
CA SER A 134 -12.54 -18.50 31.28
C SER A 134 -13.21 -19.81 30.89
N MET A 135 -12.44 -20.80 30.41
CA MET A 135 -12.96 -22.13 30.04
C MET A 135 -12.58 -23.22 31.05
N LEU A 136 -12.62 -22.88 32.34
CA LEU A 136 -12.54 -23.84 33.44
C LEU A 136 -13.54 -23.45 34.53
N GLU A 137 -14.82 -23.56 34.20
CA GLU A 137 -15.90 -23.86 35.15
C GLU A 137 -17.20 -24.13 34.40
N ARG A 138 -17.43 -25.41 34.05
CA ARG A 138 -18.66 -26.20 34.28
C ARG A 138 -18.60 -27.53 33.55
#